data_AF-A0A7C6G9T1-F1
#
_entry.id   AF-A0A7C6G9T1-F1
#
_cell.length_a   1.000
_cell.length_b   1.000
_cell.length_c   1.000
_cell.angle_alpha   90.00
_cell.angle_beta   90.00
_cell.angle_gamma   90.00
#
_symmetry.space_group_name_H-M   'P 1'
#
loop_
_entity.id
_entity.type
_entity.pdbx_description
1 polymer ?
#
loop_
_entity_poly.entity_id
_entity_poly.type
_entity_poly.pdbx_seq_one_letter_code
_entity_poly.pdbx_strand_id
1 'polypeptide(L)'
;MAAGGVSIVGGLLWGIFFPINKILWTSSFVLYAGGISLILLGLFYLIIDVLGYKKWSFFFVVIGLNSITIYLVQHKIIDFHKVRELLFGAIIAITPEVIQPIVSALFYLLCVWGFLYFLYKKKIFLKV
;
A
#
# COMPACT_ATOMS: atom_id res chain seq x y z
N MET A 1 -16.77 13.61 3.23
CA MET A 1 -15.74 14.65 2.98
C MET A 1 -15.74 15.75 4.03
N ALA A 2 -16.89 16.37 4.33
CA ALA A 2 -17.00 17.42 5.37
C ALA A 2 -16.43 16.99 6.74
N ALA A 3 -16.83 15.82 7.25
CA ALA A 3 -16.30 15.28 8.52
C ALA A 3 -14.77 15.09 8.48
N GLY A 4 -14.21 14.66 7.34
CA GLY A 4 -12.75 14.53 7.19
C GLY A 4 -12.03 15.88 7.22
N GLY A 5 -12.57 16.89 6.55
CA GLY A 5 -12.05 18.27 6.60
C GLY A 5 -12.10 18.87 8.00
N VAL A 6 -13.23 18.68 8.70
CA VAL A 6 -13.38 19.12 10.10
C VAL A 6 -12.37 18.44 11.02
N SER A 7 -12.16 17.13 10.88
CA SER A 7 -11.15 16.41 11.67
C SER A 7 -9.71 16.85 11.37
N ILE A 8 -9.39 17.18 10.12
CA ILE A 8 -8.06 17.73 9.77
C ILE A 8 -7.84 19.08 10.45
N VAL A 9 -8.79 20.01 10.31
CA VAL A 9 -8.70 21.34 10.91
C VAL A 9 -8.66 21.23 12.43
N GLY A 10 -9.50 20.38 13.01
CA GLY A 10 -9.50 20.09 14.44
C GLY A 10 -8.16 19.52 14.93
N GLY A 11 -7.54 18.60 14.18
CA GLY A 11 -6.23 18.04 14.51
C GLY A 11 -5.10 19.07 14.43
N LEU A 12 -5.15 19.99 13.46
CA LEU A 12 -4.19 21.09 13.34
C LEU A 12 -4.32 22.10 14.49
N LEU A 13 -5.55 22.46 14.86
CA LEU A 13 -5.81 23.37 15.98
C LEU A 13 -5.40 22.74 17.32
N TRP A 14 -5.74 21.46 17.52
CA TRP A 14 -5.32 20.71 18.70
C TRP A 14 -3.79 20.52 18.73
N GLY A 15 -3.16 20.47 17.55
CA GLY A 15 -1.72 20.49 17.34
C GLY A 15 -0.96 21.66 17.98
N ILE A 16 -1.64 22.79 18.21
CA ILE A 16 -1.06 23.98 18.85
C ILE A 16 -0.80 23.73 20.35
N PHE A 17 -1.71 23.02 21.02
CA PHE A 17 -1.60 22.69 22.45
C PHE A 17 -0.89 21.35 22.67
N PHE A 18 -1.13 20.38 21.79
CA PHE A 18 -0.54 19.05 21.86
C PHE A 18 0.09 18.72 20.50
N PRO A 19 1.43 18.83 20.36
CA PRO A 19 2.10 18.71 19.08
C PRO A 19 1.75 17.43 18.34
N ILE A 20 1.56 17.54 17.03
CA ILE A 20 1.29 16.40 16.15
C ILE A 20 2.57 15.54 16.10
N ASN A 21 2.59 14.48 16.92
CA ASN A 21 3.68 13.52 16.96
C ASN A 21 3.17 12.12 16.61
N LYS A 22 3.70 11.58 15.52
CA LYS A 22 3.40 10.25 14.99
C LYS A 22 3.95 9.13 15.87
N ILE A 23 5.13 9.33 16.48
CA ILE A 23 5.82 8.30 17.28
C ILE A 23 5.06 8.05 18.59
N LEU A 24 4.60 9.14 19.23
CA LEU A 24 3.85 9.08 20.48
C LEU A 24 2.35 8.85 20.28
N TRP A 25 1.90 8.68 19.04
CA TRP A 25 0.50 8.49 18.67
C TRP A 25 -0.46 9.51 19.32
N THR A 26 -0.07 10.78 19.25
CA THR A 26 -0.79 11.88 19.91
C THR A 26 -2.24 12.02 19.43
N SER A 27 -3.15 12.50 20.30
CA SER A 27 -4.56 12.70 19.95
C SER A 27 -4.74 13.68 18.77
N SER A 28 -3.90 14.71 18.67
CA SER A 28 -3.85 15.64 17.51
C SER A 28 -3.48 14.91 16.22
N PHE A 29 -2.50 14.00 16.29
CA PHE A 29 -2.11 13.18 15.16
C PHE A 29 -3.20 12.19 14.76
N VAL A 30 -3.87 11.54 15.71
CA VAL A 30 -5.00 10.63 15.44
C VAL A 30 -6.11 11.37 14.69
N LEU A 31 -6.49 12.56 15.16
CA LEU A 31 -7.57 13.34 14.58
C LEU A 31 -7.20 13.83 13.17
N TYR A 32 -5.97 14.30 12.99
CA TYR A 32 -5.44 14.73 11.69
C TYR A 32 -5.36 13.58 10.68
N ALA A 33 -4.71 12.47 11.04
CA ALA A 33 -4.55 11.30 10.17
C ALA A 33 -5.89 10.60 9.87
N GLY A 34 -6.79 10.54 10.85
CA GLY A 34 -8.15 10.04 10.67
C GLY A 34 -8.95 10.91 9.70
N GLY A 35 -8.82 12.23 9.80
CA GLY A 35 -9.44 13.18 8.87
C GLY A 35 -8.98 12.98 7.43
N ILE A 36 -7.66 12.84 7.21
CA ILE A 36 -7.08 12.49 5.90
C ILE A 36 -7.66 11.16 5.39
N SER A 37 -7.72 10.13 6.25
CA SER A 37 -8.25 8.82 5.87
C SER A 37 -9.72 8.88 5.43
N LEU A 38 -10.55 9.69 6.09
CA LEU A 38 -11.95 9.90 5.71
C LEU A 38 -12.10 10.64 4.38
N ILE A 39 -11.22 11.57 4.07
CA ILE A 39 -11.20 12.26 2.77
C ILE A 39 -10.81 11.27 1.67
N LEU A 40 -9.72 10.52 1.85
CA LEU A 40 -9.30 9.51 0.87
C LEU A 40 -10.38 8.45 0.65
N LEU A 41 -11.04 7.99 1.72
CA LEU A 41 -12.15 7.04 1.62
C LEU A 41 -13.27 7.60 0.73
N GLY A 42 -13.70 8.84 0.99
CA GLY A 42 -14.73 9.51 0.19
C GLY A 42 -14.30 9.72 -1.26
N LEU A 43 -13.03 10.07 -1.50
CA LEU A 43 -12.47 10.25 -2.84
C LEU A 43 -12.48 8.94 -3.63
N PHE A 44 -12.01 7.85 -3.04
CA PHE A 44 -11.99 6.54 -3.70
C PHE A 44 -13.39 6.00 -3.94
N TYR A 45 -14.32 6.21 -3.01
CA TYR A 45 -15.73 5.88 -3.22
C TYR A 45 -16.31 6.63 -4.43
N LEU A 46 -16.05 7.93 -4.53
CA LEU A 46 -16.52 8.73 -5.68
C LEU A 46 -15.89 8.23 -7.00
N ILE A 47 -14.58 7.97 -7.03
CA ILE A 47 -13.88 7.54 -8.26
C ILE A 47 -14.29 6.14 -8.71
N ILE A 48 -14.40 5.19 -7.77
CA ILE A 48 -14.57 3.77 -8.08
C ILE A 48 -16.06 3.42 -8.22
N ASP A 49 -16.89 3.87 -7.28
CA ASP A 49 -18.30 3.46 -7.19
C ASP A 49 -19.23 4.42 -7.92
N VAL A 50 -19.01 5.74 -7.83
CA VAL A 50 -19.87 6.74 -8.50
C VAL A 50 -19.46 6.96 -9.96
N LEU A 51 -18.18 7.24 -10.22
CA LEU A 51 -17.66 7.47 -11.57
C LEU A 51 -17.34 6.16 -12.34
N GLY A 52 -17.32 5.02 -11.65
CA GLY A 52 -17.14 3.71 -12.29
C GLY A 52 -15.73 3.40 -12.79
N TYR A 53 -14.70 4.17 -12.43
CA TYR A 53 -13.33 3.94 -12.85
C TYR A 53 -12.66 2.81 -12.06
N LYS A 54 -12.99 1.56 -12.42
CA LYS A 54 -12.54 0.35 -11.70
C LYS A 54 -11.26 -0.31 -12.25
N LYS A 55 -10.82 0.06 -13.45
CA LYS A 55 -9.69 -0.62 -14.12
C LYS A 55 -8.35 -0.39 -13.40
N TRP A 56 -8.09 0.82 -12.90
CA TRP A 56 -6.85 1.14 -12.19
C TRP A 56 -6.84 0.59 -10.75
N SER A 57 -8.00 0.53 -10.09
CA SER A 57 -8.10 -0.01 -8.74
C SER A 57 -7.82 -1.50 -8.68
N PHE A 58 -8.00 -2.25 -9.78
CA PHE A 58 -7.70 -3.68 -9.84
C PHE A 58 -6.29 -4.03 -9.36
N PHE A 59 -5.28 -3.25 -9.77
CA PHE A 59 -3.90 -3.48 -9.34
C PHE A 59 -3.76 -3.45 -7.82
N PHE A 60 -4.37 -2.47 -7.16
CA PHE A 60 -4.35 -2.31 -5.70
C PHE A 60 -5.23 -3.32 -4.98
N VAL A 61 -6.37 -3.68 -5.56
CA VAL A 61 -7.31 -4.67 -5.00
C VAL A 61 -6.64 -6.04 -4.86
N VAL A 62 -5.86 -6.47 -5.87
CA VAL A 62 -5.12 -7.74 -5.81
C VAL A 62 -4.16 -7.79 -4.61
N ILE A 63 -3.48 -6.67 -4.33
CA ILE A 63 -2.56 -6.55 -3.19
C ILE A 63 -3.34 -6.50 -1.87
N GLY A 64 -4.36 -5.64 -1.80
CA GLY A 64 -5.13 -5.40 -0.57
C GLY A 64 -5.86 -6.64 -0.06
N LEU A 65 -6.48 -7.41 -0.97
CA LEU A 65 -7.22 -8.63 -0.62
C LEU A 65 -6.36 -9.75 -0.05
N ASN A 66 -5.04 -9.74 -0.31
CA ASN A 66 -4.09 -10.76 0.14
C ASN A 66 -2.95 -10.18 1.01
N SER A 67 -3.20 -9.03 1.65
CA SER A 67 -2.20 -8.32 2.46
C SER A 67 -1.66 -9.15 3.63
N ILE A 68 -2.52 -9.91 4.32
CA ILE A 68 -2.10 -10.81 5.41
C ILE A 68 -1.29 -11.98 4.85
N THR A 69 -1.74 -12.57 3.75
CA THR A 69 -1.06 -13.70 3.09
C THR A 69 0.36 -13.30 2.71
N ILE A 70 0.55 -12.14 2.06
CA ILE A 70 1.89 -11.73 1.62
C ILE A 70 2.82 -11.45 2.81
N TYR A 71 2.30 -10.84 3.89
CA TYR A 71 3.08 -10.60 5.10
C TYR A 71 3.62 -11.91 5.70
N LEU A 72 2.75 -12.93 5.82
CA LEU A 72 3.12 -14.23 6.36
C LEU A 72 4.08 -15.00 5.42
N VAL A 73 3.79 -15.01 4.12
CA VAL A 73 4.62 -15.69 3.11
C VAL A 73 6.02 -15.10 3.08
N GLN A 74 6.14 -13.76 3.07
CA GLN A 74 7.44 -13.08 3.08
C GLN A 74 8.28 -13.40 4.32
N HIS A 75 7.66 -13.54 5.49
CA HIS A 75 8.39 -13.83 6.72
C HIS A 75 8.71 -15.31 6.94
N LYS A 76 7.85 -16.24 6.47
CA LYS A 76 7.95 -17.66 6.86
C LYS A 76 8.20 -18.64 5.73
N ILE A 77 7.90 -18.28 4.48
CA ILE A 77 7.79 -19.28 3.40
C ILE A 77 8.71 -18.95 2.22
N ILE A 78 8.62 -17.73 1.68
CA ILE A 78 9.29 -17.35 0.43
C ILE A 78 10.03 -16.04 0.62
N ASP A 79 11.33 -16.08 0.36
CA ASP A 79 12.16 -14.89 0.22
C ASP A 79 12.10 -14.37 -1.22
N PHE A 80 11.28 -13.34 -1.44
CA PHE A 80 11.10 -12.74 -2.76
C PHE A 80 12.36 -12.04 -3.28
N HIS A 81 13.35 -11.72 -2.44
CA HIS A 81 14.62 -11.18 -2.91
C HIS A 81 15.39 -12.23 -3.72
N LYS A 82 15.44 -13.47 -3.22
CA LYS A 82 16.05 -14.61 -3.90
C LYS A 82 15.30 -14.99 -5.17
N VAL A 83 13.96 -14.97 -5.12
CA VAL A 83 13.13 -15.25 -6.31
C VAL A 83 13.38 -14.21 -7.40
N ARG A 84 13.44 -12.92 -7.05
CA ARG A 84 13.78 -11.84 -7.98
C ARG A 84 15.20 -12.02 -8.54
N GLU A 85 16.17 -12.37 -7.71
CA GLU A 85 17.55 -12.57 -8.14
C GLU A 85 17.69 -13.76 -9.10
N LEU A 86 17.00 -14.86 -8.82
CA LEU A 86 16.98 -16.04 -9.70
C LEU A 86 16.35 -15.72 -11.07
N LEU A 87 15.25 -14.95 -11.09
CA LEU A 87 14.50 -14.68 -12.33
C LEU A 87 15.06 -13.51 -13.13
N PHE A 88 15.55 -12.47 -12.46
CA PHE A 88 15.89 -11.18 -13.07
C PHE A 88 17.30 -10.68 -12.72
N GLY A 89 18.08 -11.41 -11.94
CA GLY A 89 19.43 -11.00 -11.50
C GLY A 89 20.37 -10.70 -12.66
N ALA A 90 20.35 -11.52 -13.72
CA ALA A 90 21.15 -11.27 -14.92
C ALA A 90 20.77 -9.95 -15.62
N ILE A 91 19.47 -9.65 -15.71
CA ILE A 91 18.97 -8.42 -16.34
C ILE A 91 19.34 -7.20 -15.49
N ILE A 92 19.24 -7.32 -14.17
CA ILE A 92 19.61 -6.28 -13.22
C ILE A 92 21.13 -6.02 -13.24
N ALA A 93 21.96 -7.04 -13.48
CA ALA A 93 23.42 -6.91 -13.57
C ALA A 93 23.90 -6.23 -14.87
N ILE A 94 23.15 -6.37 -15.97
CA ILE A 94 23.47 -5.74 -17.27
C ILE A 94 23.01 -4.27 -17.30
N THR A 95 22.13 -3.89 -16.38
CA THR A 95 21.55 -2.55 -16.29
C THR A 95 22.56 -1.55 -15.67
N PRO A 96 22.64 -0.29 -16.15
CA PRO A 96 23.49 0.74 -15.54
C PRO A 96 23.27 0.92 -14.03
N GLU A 97 24.35 1.06 -13.27
CA GLU A 97 24.34 1.13 -11.80
C GLU A 97 23.39 2.22 -11.26
N VAL A 98 23.25 3.34 -11.98
CA VAL A 98 22.39 4.47 -11.59
C VAL A 98 20.91 4.08 -11.53
N ILE A 99 20.44 3.24 -12.45
CA ILE A 99 19.01 2.84 -12.52
C ILE A 99 18.76 1.46 -11.90
N GLN A 100 19.82 0.75 -11.52
CA GLN A 100 19.75 -0.60 -10.95
C GLN A 100 18.83 -0.71 -9.72
N PRO A 101 18.79 0.26 -8.76
CA PRO A 101 17.87 0.19 -7.63
C PRO A 101 16.39 0.26 -8.06
N ILE A 102 16.09 1.09 -9.06
CA ILE A 102 14.73 1.28 -9.58
C ILE A 102 14.27 0.00 -10.30
N VAL A 103 15.12 -0.52 -11.18
CA VAL A 103 14.84 -1.76 -11.92
C VAL A 103 14.69 -2.95 -10.97
N SER A 104 15.55 -3.04 -9.95
CA SER A 104 15.44 -4.03 -8.88
C SER A 104 14.10 -3.95 -8.15
N ALA A 105 13.67 -2.75 -7.74
CA ALA A 105 12.41 -2.54 -7.05
C ALA A 105 11.20 -2.90 -7.92
N LEU A 106 11.24 -2.58 -9.22
CA LEU A 106 10.21 -2.95 -10.18
C LEU A 106 10.09 -4.47 -10.33
N PHE A 107 11.20 -5.19 -10.48
CA PHE A 107 11.16 -6.65 -10.59
C PHE A 107 10.72 -7.31 -9.29
N TYR A 108 11.12 -6.78 -8.14
CA TYR A 108 10.61 -7.24 -6.85
C TYR A 108 9.08 -7.09 -6.77
N LEU A 109 8.55 -5.91 -7.12
CA LEU A 109 7.12 -5.65 -7.16
C LEU A 109 6.40 -6.57 -8.15
N LEU A 110 6.98 -6.85 -9.32
CA LEU A 110 6.43 -7.79 -10.29
C LEU A 110 6.36 -9.22 -9.75
N CYS A 111 7.41 -9.71 -9.07
CA CYS A 111 7.39 -11.03 -8.44
C CYS A 111 6.29 -11.14 -7.39
N VAL A 112 6.22 -10.16 -6.49
CA VAL A 112 5.21 -10.11 -5.41
C VAL A 112 3.80 -9.99 -6.00
N TRP A 113 3.60 -9.08 -6.94
CA TRP A 113 2.30 -8.87 -7.56
C TRP A 113 1.85 -10.08 -8.39
N GLY A 114 2.76 -10.72 -9.13
CA GLY A 114 2.46 -11.95 -9.88
C GLY A 114 2.03 -13.09 -8.96
N PHE A 115 2.69 -13.25 -7.82
CA PHE A 115 2.29 -14.23 -6.80
C PHE A 115 0.90 -13.91 -6.22
N LEU A 116 0.63 -12.65 -5.88
CA LEU A 116 -0.67 -12.23 -5.36
C LEU A 116 -1.79 -12.35 -6.40
N TYR A 117 -1.47 -12.09 -7.67
CA TYR A 117 -2.39 -12.28 -8.77
C TYR A 117 -2.75 -13.76 -8.97
N PHE A 118 -1.78 -14.66 -8.81
CA PHE A 118 -2.02 -16.10 -8.83
C PHE A 118 -2.99 -16.52 -7.72
N LEU A 119 -2.76 -16.05 -6.48
CA LEU A 119 -3.66 -16.28 -5.34
C LEU A 119 -5.06 -15.73 -5.60
N TYR A 120 -5.14 -14.50 -6.14
CA TYR A 120 -6.39 -13.84 -6.50
C TYR A 120 -7.18 -14.64 -7.54
N LYS A 121 -6.53 -15.12 -8.61
CA LYS A 121 -7.17 -16.00 -9.62
C LYS A 121 -7.69 -17.30 -9.02
N LYS A 122 -6.96 -17.87 -8.07
CA LYS A 122 -7.35 -19.11 -7.38
C LYS A 122 -8.38 -18.88 -6.25
N LYS A 123 -8.77 -17.62 -5.98
CA LYS A 123 -9.68 -17.22 -4.90
C LYS A 123 -9.24 -17.74 -3.52
N ILE A 124 -7.94 -17.91 -3.31
CA ILE A 124 -7.38 -18.35 -2.03
C ILE A 124 -7.15 -17.10 -1.20
N PHE A 125 -8.02 -16.86 -0.23
CA PHE A 125 -7.92 -15.73 0.68
C PHE A 125 -7.78 -16.27 2.11
N LEU A 126 -6.64 -16.02 2.75
CA LEU A 126 -6.49 -16.26 4.17
C LEU A 126 -7.31 -15.20 4.91
N LYS A 127 -8.39 -15.65 5.55
CA LYS A 127 -9.15 -14.84 6.50
C LYS A 127 -8.68 -15.24 7.90
N VAL A 128 -8.39 -14.25 8.73
CA VAL A 128 -8.13 -14.41 10.16
C VAL A 128 -9.41 -14.09 10.91
#